data_AF-G8JX29-F1
#
_entry.id   AF-G8JX29-F1
#
_cell.length_a   1.000
_cell.length_b   1.000
_cell.length_c   1.000
_cell.angle_alpha   90.00
_cell.angle_beta   90.00
_cell.angle_gamma   90.00
#
_symmetry.space_group_name_H-M   'P 1'
#
loop_
_entity.id
_entity.type
_entity.pdbx_description
1 polymer ?
#
loop_
_entity_poly.entity_id
_entity_poly.type
_entity_poly.pdbx_seq_one_letter_code
_entity_poly.pdbx_strand_id
1 'polypeptide(L)'
;MCELGIIPFQEELGIYFCQCTSCSASKRYRSYIVRFFVAGFFIPLFWFIIIGLCIYIHLWHYNDVMFPTVADNELPTQFEMERDMERQIVTITKGKNNTYHVVSQKCDTKTAEDICDVVTTVENDASFDLLKLLHYHHYKMMAEHVIESHDYWKKCYLKWSLRAGACIIGNTALVMTFFATTSSYNINKSQMNIAG
;
A
#
# COMPACT_ATOMS: atom_id res chain seq x y z
N MET A 1 2.44 13.36 -5.49
CA MET A 1 1.19 12.90 -6.10
C MET A 1 1.47 11.52 -6.70
N CYS A 2 0.66 10.52 -6.42
CA CYS A 2 0.70 9.24 -7.13
C CYS A 2 -0.73 9.03 -7.64
N GLU A 3 -1.00 9.59 -8.82
CA GLU A 3 -2.08 9.13 -9.68
C GLU A 3 -1.54 7.86 -10.34
N LEU A 4 -2.05 6.69 -9.96
CA LEU A 4 -2.03 5.58 -10.91
C LEU A 4 -3.10 5.91 -11.95
N GLY A 5 -2.66 6.31 -13.14
CA GLY A 5 -3.53 6.37 -14.30
C GLY A 5 -4.03 4.96 -14.59
N ILE A 6 -5.32 4.74 -14.38
CA ILE A 6 -5.98 3.45 -14.64
C ILE A 6 -6.29 3.40 -16.14
N ILE A 7 -5.81 2.35 -16.81
CA ILE A 7 -6.17 2.05 -18.20
C ILE A 7 -7.59 1.47 -18.19
N PRO A 8 -8.53 1.99 -19.00
CA PRO A 8 -9.97 1.71 -18.88
C PRO A 8 -10.43 0.29 -19.28
N PHE A 9 -9.52 -0.67 -19.47
CA PHE A 9 -9.85 -2.05 -19.88
C PHE A 9 -9.32 -3.12 -18.91
N GLN A 10 -8.81 -2.73 -17.75
CA GLN A 10 -8.30 -3.63 -16.70
C GLN A 10 -9.37 -3.93 -15.63
N GLU A 11 -10.64 -3.99 -16.05
CA GLU A 11 -11.80 -4.04 -15.16
C GLU A 11 -12.15 -5.46 -14.66
N GLU A 12 -11.58 -6.51 -15.26
CA GLU A 12 -11.92 -7.91 -14.92
C GLU A 12 -10.93 -8.62 -13.98
N LEU A 13 -9.70 -8.13 -13.84
CA LEU A 13 -8.80 -8.49 -12.73
C LEU A 13 -8.95 -7.43 -11.65
N GLY A 14 -10.07 -7.49 -10.93
CA GLY A 14 -10.40 -6.56 -9.85
C GLY A 14 -9.18 -6.34 -8.95
N ILE A 15 -8.75 -5.09 -8.78
CA ILE A 15 -7.66 -4.80 -7.84
C ILE A 15 -8.19 -5.10 -6.44
N TYR A 16 -7.77 -6.23 -5.88
CA TYR A 16 -8.21 -6.68 -4.58
C TYR A 16 -7.52 -5.88 -3.48
N PHE A 17 -8.30 -5.12 -2.72
CA PHE A 17 -7.83 -4.37 -1.57
C PHE A 17 -8.23 -5.07 -0.28
N CYS A 18 -7.37 -4.96 0.74
CA CYS A 18 -7.70 -5.38 2.08
C CYS A 18 -8.94 -4.62 2.60
N GLN A 19 -9.93 -5.38 3.10
CA GLN A 19 -11.18 -4.83 3.64
C GLN A 19 -11.13 -4.62 5.16
N CYS A 20 -9.92 -4.62 5.74
CA CYS A 20 -9.75 -4.43 7.18
C CYS A 20 -10.29 -3.05 7.61
N THR A 21 -10.79 -2.94 8.85
CA THR A 21 -11.32 -1.68 9.39
C THR A 21 -10.27 -0.57 9.38
N SER A 22 -9.00 -0.91 9.67
CA SER A 22 -7.85 -0.01 9.57
C SER A 22 -7.60 0.48 8.13
N CYS A 23 -7.72 -0.40 7.14
CA CYS A 23 -7.50 -0.14 5.71
C CYS A 23 -8.59 0.79 5.16
N SER A 24 -9.85 0.49 5.52
CA SER A 24 -11.02 1.30 5.16
C SER A 24 -10.94 2.71 5.77
N ALA A 25 -10.60 2.80 7.06
CA ALA A 25 -10.36 4.08 7.73
C ALA A 25 -9.20 4.83 7.09
N SER A 26 -8.10 4.15 6.74
CA SER A 26 -6.94 4.75 6.07
C SER A 26 -7.32 5.41 4.74
N LYS A 27 -8.15 4.74 3.94
CA LYS A 27 -8.66 5.30 2.68
C LYS A 27 -9.51 6.56 2.92
N ARG A 28 -10.39 6.52 3.92
CA ARG A 28 -11.29 7.64 4.28
C ARG A 28 -10.52 8.86 4.79
N TYR A 29 -9.52 8.65 5.65
CA TYR A 29 -8.82 9.74 6.32
C TYR A 29 -7.60 10.28 5.56
N ARG A 30 -7.17 9.64 4.47
CA ARG A 30 -6.02 10.05 3.66
C ARG A 30 -6.03 11.53 3.30
N SER A 31 -7.16 12.03 2.80
CA SER A 31 -7.28 13.45 2.40
C SER A 31 -7.16 14.40 3.58
N TYR A 32 -7.62 13.99 4.77
CA TYR A 32 -7.53 14.78 5.99
C TYR A 32 -6.09 14.87 6.49
N ILE A 33 -5.28 13.82 6.37
CA ILE A 33 -3.86 13.84 6.76
C ILE A 33 -3.10 14.91 5.98
N VAL A 34 -3.27 14.96 4.66
CA VAL A 34 -2.60 15.95 3.83
C VAL A 34 -3.05 17.37 4.21
N ARG A 35 -4.35 17.57 4.40
CA ARG A 35 -4.92 18.87 4.79
C ARG A 35 -4.43 19.32 6.16
N PHE A 36 -4.44 18.45 7.16
CA PHE A 36 -3.93 18.75 8.50
C PHE A 36 -2.42 18.96 8.51
N PHE A 37 -1.66 18.28 7.65
CA PHE A 37 -0.23 18.49 7.57
C PHE A 37 0.09 19.92 7.12
N VAL A 38 -0.61 20.41 6.10
CA VAL A 38 -0.47 21.78 5.60
C VAL A 38 -1.00 22.79 6.62
N ALA A 39 -2.15 22.51 7.26
CA ALA A 39 -2.69 23.37 8.32
C ALA A 39 -1.75 23.47 9.54
N GLY A 40 -0.93 22.42 9.78
CA GLY A 40 0.06 22.35 10.84
C GLY A 40 1.13 23.44 10.80
N PHE A 41 1.42 24.00 9.61
CA PHE A 41 2.34 25.14 9.49
C PHE A 41 1.79 26.42 10.11
N PHE A 42 0.46 26.58 10.14
CA PHE A 42 -0.20 27.71 10.80
C PHE A 42 -0.51 27.39 12.27
N ILE A 43 -0.97 26.16 12.53
CA ILE A 43 -1.38 25.72 13.87
C ILE A 43 -0.69 24.37 14.14
N PRO A 44 0.44 24.35 14.87
CA PRO A 44 1.23 23.14 15.12
C PRO A 44 0.47 21.99 15.79
N LEU A 45 -0.65 22.28 16.46
CA LEU A 45 -1.55 21.27 17.04
C LEU A 45 -2.07 20.26 16.00
N PHE A 46 -2.20 20.64 14.72
CA PHE A 46 -2.65 19.71 13.69
C PHE A 46 -1.65 18.57 13.42
N TRP A 47 -0.35 18.76 13.65
CA TRP A 47 0.61 17.66 13.53
C TRP A 47 0.42 16.61 14.62
N PHE A 48 0.00 17.01 15.83
CA PHE A 48 -0.36 16.07 16.89
C PHE A 48 -1.63 15.28 16.54
N ILE A 49 -2.61 15.94 15.92
CA ILE A 49 -3.82 15.27 15.41
C ILE A 49 -3.46 14.20 14.38
N ILE A 50 -2.52 14.47 13.46
CA ILE A 50 -2.06 13.47 12.48
C ILE A 50 -1.45 12.25 13.17
N ILE A 51 -0.57 12.46 14.15
CA ILE A 51 0.05 11.36 14.90
C ILE A 51 -1.02 10.57 15.65
N GLY A 52 -1.95 11.25 16.34
CA GLY A 52 -3.06 10.62 17.03
C GLY A 52 -3.96 9.82 16.09
N LEU A 53 -4.20 10.31 14.88
CA LEU A 53 -5.01 9.63 13.87
C LEU A 53 -4.29 8.41 13.28
N CYS A 54 -2.97 8.49 13.08
CA CYS A 54 -2.15 7.34 12.72
C CYS A 54 -2.20 6.26 13.81
N ILE A 55 -2.04 6.64 15.07
CA ILE A 55 -2.13 5.75 16.23
C ILE A 55 -3.52 5.13 16.31
N TYR A 56 -4.59 5.93 16.22
CA TYR A 56 -5.97 5.47 16.28
C TYR A 56 -6.25 4.39 15.23
N ILE A 57 -5.87 4.64 13.97
CA ILE A 57 -6.12 3.70 12.88
C ILE A 57 -5.28 2.42 13.05
N HIS A 58 -4.04 2.52 13.52
CA HIS A 58 -3.11 1.38 13.54
C HIS A 58 -3.08 0.61 14.86
N LEU A 59 -3.50 1.18 15.98
CA LEU A 59 -3.50 0.50 17.29
C LEU A 59 -4.91 0.15 17.77
N TRP A 60 -5.94 0.88 17.33
CA TRP A 60 -7.31 0.68 17.80
C TRP A 60 -8.16 -0.21 16.88
N HIS A 61 -7.78 -0.33 15.62
CA HIS A 61 -8.49 -1.20 14.67
C HIS A 61 -7.76 -2.51 14.48
N TYR A 62 -8.55 -3.58 14.40
CA TYR A 62 -8.08 -4.93 14.14
C TYR A 62 -7.35 -4.94 12.79
N ASN A 63 -6.04 -5.19 12.81
CA ASN A 63 -5.16 -5.09 11.64
C ASN A 63 -4.98 -6.43 10.91
N ASP A 64 -5.77 -7.43 11.23
CA ASP A 64 -5.71 -8.70 10.54
C ASP A 64 -6.17 -8.49 9.10
N VAL A 65 -5.41 -9.07 8.19
CA VAL A 65 -5.65 -8.98 6.76
C VAL A 65 -7.00 -9.62 6.48
N MET A 66 -7.93 -8.82 5.95
CA MET A 66 -9.28 -9.26 5.59
C MET A 66 -9.34 -9.35 4.07
N PHE A 67 -9.47 -10.57 3.58
CA PHE A 67 -9.69 -10.84 2.15
C PHE A 67 -11.14 -10.50 1.78
N PRO A 68 -11.38 -9.96 0.59
CA PRO A 68 -12.74 -9.77 0.09
C PRO A 68 -13.46 -11.12 -0.01
N THR A 69 -14.75 -11.14 0.31
CA THR A 69 -15.61 -12.30 0.07
C THR A 69 -15.81 -12.44 -1.45
N VAL A 70 -15.22 -13.47 -2.04
CA VAL A 70 -15.42 -13.82 -3.46
C VAL A 70 -16.58 -14.79 -3.51
N ALA A 71 -17.63 -14.45 -4.23
CA ALA A 71 -18.72 -15.37 -4.49
C ALA A 71 -18.32 -16.35 -5.61
N ASP A 72 -18.86 -17.58 -5.61
CA ASP A 72 -18.44 -18.61 -6.59
C ASP A 72 -18.70 -18.22 -8.06
N ASN A 73 -19.57 -17.23 -8.29
CA ASN A 73 -19.86 -16.65 -9.61
C ASN A 73 -18.91 -15.51 -10.02
N GLU A 74 -18.05 -15.03 -9.11
CA GLU A 74 -16.99 -14.05 -9.36
C GLU A 74 -15.63 -14.72 -9.59
N LEU A 75 -15.57 -16.05 -9.43
CA LEU A 75 -14.42 -16.83 -9.86
C LEU A 75 -14.32 -16.79 -11.39
N PRO A 76 -13.14 -16.48 -11.94
CA PRO A 76 -12.97 -16.39 -13.37
C PRO A 76 -13.26 -17.75 -14.01
N THR A 77 -14.08 -17.73 -15.05
CA THR A 77 -14.40 -18.93 -15.81
C THR A 77 -13.16 -19.43 -16.56
N GLN A 78 -13.15 -20.71 -16.96
CA GLN A 78 -12.05 -21.27 -17.76
C GLN A 78 -11.74 -20.41 -19.00
N PHE A 79 -12.79 -19.87 -19.64
CA PHE A 79 -12.67 -19.01 -20.82
C PHE A 79 -12.05 -17.65 -20.50
N GLU A 80 -12.41 -17.03 -19.38
CA GLU A 80 -11.85 -15.74 -18.96
C GLU A 80 -10.38 -15.86 -18.55
N MET A 81 -10.01 -16.94 -17.86
CA MET A 81 -8.61 -17.20 -17.50
C MET A 81 -7.75 -17.57 -18.70
N GLU A 82 -8.27 -18.34 -19.66
CA GLU A 82 -7.51 -18.69 -20.87
C GLU A 82 -7.26 -17.44 -21.73
N ARG A 83 -8.25 -16.55 -21.84
CA ARG A 83 -8.09 -15.24 -22.49
C ARG A 83 -7.11 -14.32 -21.77
N ASP A 84 -7.04 -14.37 -20.43
CA ASP A 84 -6.09 -13.59 -19.64
C ASP A 84 -4.67 -14.18 -19.67
N MET A 85 -4.54 -15.50 -19.75
CA MET A 85 -3.28 -16.21 -20.00
C MET A 85 -2.76 -16.00 -21.42
N GLU A 86 -3.62 -15.76 -22.42
CA GLU A 86 -3.21 -15.35 -23.77
C GLU A 86 -2.72 -13.89 -23.82
N ARG A 87 -3.22 -13.04 -22.92
CA ARG A 87 -2.86 -11.61 -22.83
C ARG A 87 -1.59 -11.37 -22.00
N GLN A 88 -1.36 -12.17 -20.96
CA GLN A 88 -0.03 -12.31 -20.37
C GLN A 88 0.79 -13.15 -21.35
N ILE A 89 2.04 -12.81 -21.64
CA ILE A 89 2.85 -13.56 -22.61
C ILE A 89 3.21 -14.92 -21.99
N VAL A 90 2.28 -15.87 -22.01
CA VAL A 90 2.45 -17.23 -21.55
C VAL A 90 2.57 -18.08 -22.81
N THR A 91 3.80 -18.47 -23.13
CA THR A 91 4.05 -19.26 -24.35
C THR A 91 3.67 -20.71 -24.06
N ILE A 92 2.42 -21.09 -24.37
CA ILE A 92 1.98 -22.48 -24.26
C ILE A 92 2.55 -23.24 -25.46
N THR A 93 3.64 -23.97 -25.25
CA THR A 93 4.21 -24.82 -26.30
C THR A 93 3.54 -26.20 -26.23
N LYS A 94 2.79 -26.57 -27.27
CA LYS A 94 2.18 -27.90 -27.39
C LYS A 94 3.28 -28.93 -27.64
N GLY A 95 3.58 -29.75 -26.63
CA GLY A 95 4.48 -30.88 -26.76
C GLY A 95 3.87 -31.98 -27.64
N LYS A 96 4.73 -32.77 -28.30
CA LYS A 96 4.41 -33.83 -29.26
C LYS A 96 3.47 -34.94 -28.71
N ASN A 97 3.19 -34.94 -27.40
CA ASN A 97 2.41 -35.95 -26.68
C ASN A 97 1.17 -35.37 -25.95
N ASN A 98 0.56 -34.28 -26.44
CA ASN A 98 -0.58 -33.62 -25.77
C ASN A 98 -0.26 -33.09 -24.35
N THR A 99 1.01 -32.84 -24.05
CA THR A 99 1.45 -32.17 -22.83
C THR A 99 1.52 -30.67 -23.06
N TYR A 100 0.84 -29.90 -22.22
CA TYR A 100 0.89 -28.43 -22.21
C TYR A 100 1.97 -27.97 -21.25
N HIS A 101 2.90 -27.15 -21.72
CA HIS A 101 3.90 -26.49 -20.89
C HIS A 101 3.51 -25.02 -20.73
N VAL A 102 3.25 -24.58 -19.49
CA VAL A 102 2.86 -23.21 -19.17
C VAL A 102 4.08 -22.49 -18.60
N VAL A 103 4.65 -21.54 -19.34
CA VAL A 103 5.76 -20.71 -18.88
C VAL A 103 5.20 -19.32 -18.57
N SER A 104 5.03 -19.01 -17.28
CA SER A 104 4.57 -17.69 -16.83
C SER A 104 5.76 -16.73 -16.76
N GLN A 105 5.93 -15.90 -17.79
CA GLN A 105 6.93 -14.85 -17.78
C GLN A 105 6.36 -13.61 -17.09
N LYS A 106 6.67 -13.43 -15.79
CA LYS A 106 6.43 -12.17 -15.10
C LYS A 106 7.27 -11.08 -15.78
N CYS A 107 6.62 -10.18 -16.50
CA CYS A 107 7.29 -9.04 -17.12
C CYS A 107 7.45 -7.91 -16.10
N ASP A 108 8.18 -8.18 -15.00
CA ASP A 108 8.59 -7.14 -14.08
C ASP A 108 9.88 -6.50 -14.62
N THR A 109 9.74 -5.27 -15.10
CA THR A 109 10.88 -4.39 -15.37
C THR A 109 11.47 -3.95 -14.02
N LYS A 110 12.29 -4.82 -13.42
CA LYS A 110 13.57 -4.51 -12.74
C LYS A 110 13.99 -5.69 -11.87
N THR A 111 15.22 -6.12 -12.11
CA THR A 111 16.07 -7.02 -11.32
C THR A 111 15.90 -8.49 -11.68
N ALA A 112 17.01 -9.03 -12.22
CA ALA A 112 17.19 -10.43 -12.54
C ALA A 112 17.17 -11.29 -11.27
N GLU A 113 16.81 -12.57 -11.46
CA GLU A 113 16.89 -13.69 -10.53
C GLU A 113 15.73 -13.83 -9.54
N ASP A 114 14.66 -14.51 -9.98
CA ASP A 114 14.24 -15.80 -9.40
C ASP A 114 13.11 -16.40 -10.29
N ILE A 115 13.46 -17.39 -11.12
CA ILE A 115 12.52 -18.07 -12.02
C ILE A 115 11.98 -19.28 -11.27
N CYS A 116 10.79 -19.15 -10.69
CA CYS A 116 10.03 -20.32 -10.25
C CYS A 116 9.27 -20.91 -11.46
N ASP A 117 9.94 -21.79 -12.20
CA ASP A 117 9.33 -22.64 -13.22
C ASP A 117 8.36 -23.63 -12.57
N VAL A 118 7.05 -23.38 -12.67
CA VAL A 118 6.03 -24.36 -12.29
C VAL A 118 5.65 -25.16 -13.54
N VAL A 119 6.34 -26.28 -13.75
CA VAL A 119 6.00 -27.26 -14.78
C VAL A 119 4.92 -28.19 -14.21
N THR A 120 3.73 -28.22 -14.80
CA THR A 120 2.69 -29.20 -14.44
C THR A 120 2.16 -29.90 -15.68
N THR A 121 2.30 -31.23 -15.71
CA THR A 121 1.75 -32.13 -16.74
C THR A 121 0.37 -32.63 -16.29
N VAL A 122 -0.66 -32.55 -17.14
CA VAL A 122 -2.02 -33.01 -16.80
C VAL A 122 -2.59 -33.89 -17.92
N GLU A 123 -2.99 -35.13 -17.58
CA GLU A 123 -3.67 -36.12 -18.46
C GLU A 123 -5.19 -36.20 -18.20
N ASN A 124 -5.93 -36.60 -19.23
CA ASN A 124 -7.40 -36.67 -19.52
C ASN A 124 -8.51 -36.64 -18.44
N ASP A 125 -8.27 -36.75 -17.13
CA ASP A 125 -9.19 -36.23 -16.07
C ASP A 125 -8.92 -34.73 -15.77
N ALA A 126 -8.06 -34.14 -16.61
CA ALA A 126 -7.38 -32.87 -16.48
C ALA A 126 -8.25 -31.62 -16.35
N SER A 127 -9.50 -31.61 -16.81
CA SER A 127 -10.29 -30.36 -16.85
C SER A 127 -10.68 -29.88 -15.45
N PHE A 128 -10.99 -30.81 -14.55
CA PHE A 128 -11.33 -30.51 -13.17
C PHE A 128 -10.10 -30.15 -12.33
N ASP A 129 -8.98 -30.84 -12.56
CA ASP A 129 -7.71 -30.55 -11.87
C ASP A 129 -7.06 -29.26 -12.38
N LEU A 130 -7.18 -28.94 -13.68
CA LEU A 130 -6.77 -27.66 -14.25
C LEU A 130 -7.62 -26.51 -13.70
N LEU A 131 -8.94 -26.68 -13.57
CA LEU A 131 -9.82 -25.68 -12.96
C LEU A 131 -9.44 -25.39 -11.50
N LYS A 132 -9.14 -26.42 -10.71
CA LYS A 132 -8.66 -26.25 -9.32
C LYS A 132 -7.32 -25.54 -9.26
N LEU A 133 -6.39 -25.90 -10.15
CA LEU A 133 -5.08 -25.24 -10.23
C LEU A 133 -5.21 -23.75 -10.59
N LEU A 134 -6.12 -23.45 -11.53
CA LEU A 134 -6.46 -22.09 -11.95
C LEU A 134 -7.08 -21.27 -10.82
N HIS A 135 -8.08 -21.81 -10.11
CA HIS A 135 -8.65 -21.17 -8.94
C HIS A 135 -7.61 -20.94 -7.85
N TYR A 136 -6.74 -21.92 -7.59
CA TYR A 136 -5.63 -21.78 -6.65
C TYR A 136 -4.70 -20.62 -7.03
N HIS A 137 -4.33 -20.50 -8.31
CA HIS A 137 -3.50 -19.40 -8.79
C HIS A 137 -4.21 -18.04 -8.63
N HIS A 138 -5.51 -17.98 -8.92
CA HIS A 138 -6.31 -16.77 -8.71
C HIS A 138 -6.30 -16.36 -7.24
N TYR A 139 -6.65 -17.27 -6.31
CA TYR A 139 -6.62 -17.01 -4.88
C TYR A 139 -5.23 -16.59 -4.37
N LYS A 140 -4.16 -17.18 -4.91
CA LYS A 140 -2.79 -16.79 -4.57
C LYS A 140 -2.48 -15.35 -4.99
N MET A 141 -2.81 -14.96 -6.23
CA MET A 141 -2.64 -13.58 -6.68
C MET A 141 -3.50 -12.59 -5.89
N MET A 142 -4.75 -12.96 -5.60
CA MET A 142 -5.63 -12.18 -4.72
C MET A 142 -4.98 -11.94 -3.35
N ALA A 143 -4.43 -13.00 -2.76
CA ALA A 143 -3.83 -12.91 -1.45
C ALA A 143 -2.60 -12.00 -1.45
N GLU A 144 -1.74 -12.13 -2.47
CA GLU A 144 -0.57 -11.26 -2.66
C GLU A 144 -0.98 -9.79 -2.77
N HIS A 145 -1.96 -9.45 -3.62
CA HIS A 145 -2.44 -8.07 -3.77
C HIS A 145 -3.07 -7.51 -2.49
N VAL A 146 -3.85 -8.32 -1.77
CA VAL A 146 -4.48 -7.90 -0.52
C VAL A 146 -3.42 -7.61 0.55
N ILE A 147 -2.41 -8.48 0.70
CA ILE A 147 -1.30 -8.29 1.64
C ILE A 147 -0.48 -7.06 1.26
N GLU A 148 -0.13 -6.91 -0.01
CA GLU A 148 0.64 -5.76 -0.48
C GLU A 148 -0.10 -4.45 -0.23
N SER A 149 -1.41 -4.42 -0.50
CA SER A 149 -2.25 -3.26 -0.25
C SER A 149 -2.29 -2.88 1.25
N HIS A 150 -2.35 -3.87 2.14
CA HIS A 150 -2.33 -3.67 3.59
C HIS A 150 -1.02 -3.04 4.06
N ASP A 151 0.09 -3.61 3.60
CA ASP A 151 1.43 -3.12 3.93
C ASP A 151 1.71 -1.72 3.35
N TYR A 152 1.17 -1.44 2.16
CA TYR A 152 1.25 -0.13 1.55
C TYR A 152 0.63 0.96 2.45
N TRP A 153 -0.58 0.72 2.97
CA TRP A 153 -1.26 1.67 3.85
C TRP A 153 -0.48 1.90 5.14
N LYS A 154 0.01 0.83 5.78
CA LYS A 154 0.86 0.92 6.98
C LYS A 154 2.10 1.79 6.74
N LYS A 155 2.83 1.52 5.67
CA LYS A 155 4.04 2.28 5.31
C LYS A 155 3.72 3.73 4.98
N CYS A 156 2.61 4.00 4.32
CA CYS A 156 2.18 5.36 3.98
C CYS A 156 1.92 6.19 5.25
N TYR A 157 1.15 5.65 6.19
CA TYR A 157 0.80 6.33 7.44
C TYR A 157 2.01 6.51 8.37
N LEU A 158 2.92 5.54 8.41
CA LEU A 158 4.19 5.66 9.14
C LEU A 158 5.06 6.80 8.58
N LYS A 159 5.14 6.95 7.25
CA LYS A 159 5.86 8.07 6.63
C LYS A 159 5.24 9.41 7.02
N TRP A 160 3.92 9.51 7.08
CA TRP A 160 3.24 10.73 7.48
C TRP A 160 3.43 11.05 8.98
N SER A 161 3.41 10.05 9.86
CA SER A 161 3.68 10.28 11.28
C SER A 161 5.13 10.73 11.53
N LEU A 162 6.10 10.14 10.82
CA LEU A 162 7.50 10.57 10.88
C LEU A 162 7.68 12.02 10.43
N ARG A 163 7.04 12.42 9.32
CA ARG A 163 7.07 13.80 8.84
C ARG A 163 6.45 14.77 9.85
N ALA A 164 5.28 14.44 10.39
CA ALA A 164 4.63 15.26 11.40
C ALA A 164 5.49 15.38 12.68
N GLY A 165 6.10 14.28 13.12
CA GLY A 165 7.02 14.26 14.26
C GLY A 165 8.25 15.15 14.04
N ALA A 166 8.87 15.09 12.86
CA ALA A 166 9.99 15.96 12.51
C ALA A 166 9.59 17.45 12.53
N CYS A 167 8.40 17.80 12.03
CA CYS A 167 7.88 19.16 12.09
C CYS A 167 7.64 19.65 13.52
N ILE A 168 7.10 18.79 14.40
CA ILE A 168 6.91 19.13 15.82
C ILE A 168 8.26 19.41 16.48
N ILE A 169 9.25 18.52 16.30
CA ILE A 169 10.59 18.69 16.86
C ILE A 169 11.26 19.96 16.34
N GLY A 170 11.14 20.24 15.04
CA GLY A 170 11.67 21.47 14.45
C GLY A 170 11.01 22.73 15.02
N ASN A 171 9.69 22.71 15.19
CA ASN A 171 8.95 23.85 15.73
C ASN A 171 9.26 24.09 17.22
N THR A 172 9.33 23.04 18.03
CA THR A 172 9.71 23.17 19.45
C THR A 172 11.13 23.72 19.61
N ALA A 173 12.08 23.29 18.78
CA ALA A 173 13.44 23.84 18.77
C ALA A 173 13.45 25.34 18.43
N LEU A 174 12.69 25.78 17.43
CA LEU A 174 12.57 27.20 17.05
C LEU A 174 11.96 28.06 18.18
N VAL A 175 10.92 27.55 18.84
CA VAL A 175 10.30 28.24 19.97
C VAL A 175 11.30 28.38 21.13
N MET A 176 12.05 27.33 21.43
CA MET A 176 13.09 27.36 22.48
C MET A 176 14.20 28.36 22.17
N THR A 177 14.69 28.43 20.93
CA THR A 177 15.73 29.40 20.55
C THR A 177 15.20 30.84 20.56
N PHE A 178 13.93 31.05 20.18
CA PHE A 178 13.30 32.36 20.29
C PHE A 178 13.16 32.83 21.75
N PHE A 179 12.73 31.95 22.66
CA PHE A 179 12.67 32.28 24.08
C PHE A 179 14.07 32.52 24.68
N ALA A 180 15.08 31.75 24.28
CA ALA A 180 16.45 31.96 24.73
C ALA A 180 17.02 33.32 24.27
N THR A 181 16.78 33.69 23.00
CA THR A 181 17.28 34.96 22.44
C THR A 181 16.56 36.17 23.03
N THR A 182 15.24 36.11 23.20
CA THR A 182 14.46 37.18 23.84
C THR A 182 14.81 37.35 25.33
N SER A 183 15.01 36.25 26.06
CA SER A 183 15.50 36.28 27.44
C SER A 183 16.87 36.96 27.54
N SER A 184 17.81 36.55 26.68
CA SER A 184 19.15 37.13 26.63
C SER A 184 19.14 38.62 26.29
N TYR A 185 18.30 39.03 25.33
CA TYR A 185 18.12 40.44 24.96
C TYR A 185 17.59 41.27 26.13
N ASN A 186 16.58 40.77 26.85
CA ASN A 186 16.00 41.46 28.00
C ASN A 186 17.00 41.63 29.16
N ILE A 187 17.83 40.62 29.42
CA ILE A 187 18.90 40.69 30.44
C ILE A 187 19.96 41.74 30.05
N ASN A 188 20.41 41.75 28.79
CA ASN A 188 21.40 42.74 28.36
C ASN A 188 20.86 44.18 28.43
N LYS A 189 19.57 44.37 28.07
CA LYS A 189 18.91 45.67 28.16
C LYS A 189 18.77 46.16 29.60
N SER A 190 18.45 45.28 30.56
CA SER A 190 18.34 45.68 31.97
C SER A 190 19.69 46.09 32.56
N GLN A 191 20.79 45.44 32.17
CA GLN A 191 22.15 45.82 32.57
C GLN A 191 22.55 47.20 32.03
N MET A 192 22.21 47.54 30.79
CA MET A 192 22.50 48.86 30.21
C MET A 192 21.76 50.01 30.91
N ASN A 193 20.52 49.79 31.36
CA ASN A 193 19.73 50.80 32.05
C ASN A 193 20.19 51.08 33.50
N ILE A 194 20.94 50.17 34.13
CA ILE A 194 21.49 50.36 35.48
C ILE A 194 22.82 51.12 35.44
N ALA A 195 23.54 51.07 34.31
CA ALA A 195 24.89 51.60 34.17
C ALA A 195 24.98 53.04 33.62
N GLY A 196 23.86 53.66 33.23
CA GLY A 196 23.79 55.04 32.71
C GLY A 196 23.00 55.96 33.64
#